data_AF-A0A367EYQ9-F1
#
_entry.id   AF-A0A367EYQ9-F1
#
_cell.length_a   1.000
_cell.length_b   1.000
_cell.length_c   1.000
_cell.angle_alpha   90.00
_cell.angle_beta   90.00
_cell.angle_gamma   90.00
#
_symmetry.space_group_name_H-M   'P 1'
#
loop_
_entity.id
_entity.type
_entity.pdbx_description
1 polymer ?
#
loop_
_entity_poly.entity_id
_entity_poly.type
_entity_poly.pdbx_seq_one_letter_code
_entity_poly.pdbx_strand_id
1 'polypeptide(L)'
;MFVHVTSAANAPRIRRSGIRAAGHGQGGARGVHCFPVLPSYTLTHQWVRELARFGSRGGLVAVHLRLADTEPVLVGRYTDRARNAQETLRAAEAVRRIAALPDPRGWEVFVPRAVTAREVHRVRGAPRVAGWRHLPDAHGRRPCTCAGCRERGGYGARRLRERLPHPLDGPPPPVRVLLERVAAAGDPGDPAVLREALHWFGMRRRGPLDQLRPLARHPDPGVREDLVWALARWSTPGVAALLDGLAEDPHPDVREAVEDVRDG
;
A
#
# COMPACT_ATOMS: atom_id res chain seq x y z
N MET A 1 23.57 1.58 11.60
CA MET A 1 22.51 2.62 11.67
C MET A 1 21.58 2.42 10.49
N PHE A 2 20.28 2.48 10.71
CA PHE A 2 19.25 2.31 9.69
C PHE A 2 18.37 3.55 9.61
N VAL A 3 17.58 3.67 8.55
CA VAL A 3 16.55 4.70 8.38
C VAL A 3 15.21 4.04 8.07
N HIS A 4 14.18 4.44 8.80
CA HIS A 4 12.78 4.18 8.50
C HIS A 4 12.12 5.49 8.06
N VAL A 5 11.39 5.48 6.94
CA VAL A 5 10.71 6.67 6.43
C VAL A 5 9.22 6.55 6.73
N THR A 6 8.62 7.61 7.29
CA THR A 6 7.20 7.63 7.66
C THR A 6 6.61 9.05 7.62
N SER A 7 5.30 9.16 7.81
CA SER A 7 4.59 10.44 7.93
C SER A 7 5.05 11.25 9.14
N ALA A 8 5.19 12.56 9.01
CA ALA A 8 5.55 13.46 10.09
C ALA A 8 4.57 13.40 11.28
N ALA A 9 3.30 13.10 11.01
CA ALA A 9 2.29 12.88 12.06
C ALA A 9 2.66 11.74 13.03
N ASN A 10 3.49 10.78 12.61
CA ASN A 10 3.94 9.68 13.47
C ASN A 10 5.12 10.08 14.37
N ALA A 11 5.81 11.19 14.10
CA ALA A 11 7.03 11.58 14.80
C ALA A 11 6.83 11.76 16.33
N PRO A 12 5.78 12.43 16.83
CA PRO A 12 5.57 12.55 18.29
C PRO A 12 5.37 11.20 18.98
N ARG A 13 4.63 10.29 18.35
CA ARG A 13 4.43 8.93 18.88
C ARG A 13 5.73 8.13 18.88
N ILE A 14 6.47 8.17 17.77
CA ILE A 14 7.74 7.43 17.61
C ILE A 14 8.78 7.88 18.64
N ARG A 15 8.86 9.17 18.95
CA ARG A 15 9.76 9.67 20.01
C ARG A 15 9.39 9.13 21.39
N ARG A 16 8.10 8.91 21.67
CA ARG A 16 7.62 8.44 22.98
C ARG A 16 7.70 6.92 23.14
N SER A 17 7.28 6.16 22.13
CA SER A 17 7.10 4.70 22.25
C SER A 17 7.78 3.88 21.16
N GLY A 18 8.53 4.51 20.25
CA GLY A 18 9.17 3.82 19.13
C GLY A 18 8.21 3.48 17.99
N ILE A 19 8.60 2.54 17.14
CA ILE A 19 7.89 2.13 15.94
C ILE A 19 7.21 0.78 16.19
N ARG A 20 5.90 0.71 15.97
CA ARG A 20 5.13 -0.54 16.07
C ARG A 20 5.45 -1.46 14.89
N ALA A 21 5.33 -2.77 15.11
CA ALA A 21 5.39 -3.80 14.08
C ALA A 21 4.15 -3.79 13.18
N ALA A 22 3.95 -2.71 12.42
CA ALA A 22 2.78 -2.52 11.55
C ALA A 22 3.04 -2.94 10.10
N GLY A 23 4.31 -3.07 9.69
CA GLY A 23 4.66 -3.50 8.35
C GLY A 23 4.51 -5.01 8.19
N HIS A 24 3.99 -5.42 7.03
CA HIS A 24 3.93 -6.82 6.63
C HIS A 24 5.25 -7.24 5.98
N GLY A 25 5.79 -8.37 6.43
CA GLY A 25 6.99 -9.04 5.95
C GLY A 25 6.65 -10.39 5.30
N GLN A 26 7.69 -11.13 4.93
CA GLN A 26 7.55 -12.49 4.40
C GLN A 26 6.94 -13.44 5.46
N GLY A 27 6.18 -14.44 5.00
CA GLY A 27 5.55 -15.42 5.88
C GLY A 27 4.52 -14.85 6.86
N GLY A 28 3.91 -13.70 6.55
CA GLY A 28 2.95 -13.03 7.43
C GLY A 28 3.58 -12.30 8.62
N ALA A 29 4.91 -12.20 8.68
CA ALA A 29 5.61 -11.53 9.77
C ALA A 29 5.20 -10.06 9.88
N ARG A 30 5.13 -9.54 11.11
CA ARG A 30 4.85 -8.14 11.41
C ARG A 30 6.11 -7.44 11.92
N GLY A 31 6.40 -6.26 11.41
CA GLY A 31 7.69 -5.62 11.69
C GLY A 31 7.86 -4.21 11.16
N VAL A 32 9.12 -3.78 11.04
CA VAL A 32 9.51 -2.44 10.61
C VAL A 32 10.44 -2.53 9.40
N HIS A 33 10.01 -1.90 8.31
CA HIS A 33 10.83 -1.71 7.12
C HIS A 33 11.83 -0.58 7.34
N CYS A 34 13.10 -0.84 7.12
CA CYS A 34 14.16 0.16 7.17
C CYS A 34 15.22 -0.11 6.09
N PHE A 35 16.18 0.82 5.97
CA PHE A 35 17.29 0.71 5.03
C PHE A 35 18.60 1.16 5.70
N PRO A 36 19.76 0.55 5.39
CA PRO A 36 21.04 1.02 5.92
C PRO A 36 21.29 2.50 5.60
N VAL A 37 21.83 3.24 6.56
CA VAL A 37 22.37 4.57 6.27
C VAL A 37 23.68 4.40 5.51
N LEU A 38 23.68 4.78 4.23
CA LEU A 38 24.83 4.71 3.32
C LEU A 38 25.46 6.10 3.14
N PRO A 39 26.70 6.20 2.62
CA PRO A 39 27.33 7.49 2.29
C PRO A 39 26.48 8.33 1.33
N SER A 40 25.75 7.68 0.41
CA SER A 40 24.83 8.36 -0.51
C SER A 40 23.51 8.69 0.18
N TYR A 41 23.21 9.99 0.22
CA TYR A 41 21.95 10.50 0.76
C TYR A 41 20.74 9.97 -0.02
N THR A 42 20.85 9.90 -1.35
CA THR A 42 19.75 9.47 -2.23
C THR A 42 19.46 7.99 -2.09
N LEU A 43 20.48 7.15 -1.90
CA LEU A 43 20.30 5.72 -1.64
C LEU A 43 19.72 5.47 -0.24
N THR A 44 20.19 6.21 0.77
CA THR A 44 19.65 6.13 2.13
C THR A 44 18.16 6.47 2.17
N HIS A 45 17.75 7.52 1.44
CA HIS A 45 16.38 8.03 1.43
C HIS A 45 15.58 7.60 0.19
N GLN A 46 15.95 6.46 -0.38
CA GLN A 46 15.46 6.03 -1.68
C GLN A 46 13.93 5.92 -1.81
N TRP A 47 13.25 5.63 -0.69
CA TRP A 47 11.81 5.41 -0.64
C TRP A 47 11.01 6.70 -0.43
N VAL A 48 11.64 7.85 -0.15
CA VAL A 48 10.94 9.11 0.17
C VAL A 48 10.00 9.52 -0.95
N ARG A 49 10.47 9.49 -2.20
CA ARG A 49 9.64 9.89 -3.34
C ARG A 49 8.47 8.95 -3.60
N GLU A 50 8.68 7.64 -3.44
CA GLU A 50 7.61 6.66 -3.65
C GLU A 50 6.57 6.75 -2.53
N LEU A 51 7.00 6.84 -1.26
CA LEU A 51 6.12 7.01 -0.12
C LEU A 51 5.32 8.33 -0.18
N ALA A 52 5.90 9.40 -0.72
CA ALA A 52 5.20 10.68 -0.87
C ALA A 52 3.98 10.60 -1.82
N ARG A 53 3.92 9.60 -2.71
CA ARG A 53 2.80 9.42 -3.66
C ARG A 53 1.50 8.98 -2.98
N PHE A 54 1.60 8.28 -1.86
CA PHE A 54 0.45 7.79 -1.10
C PHE A 54 -0.13 8.87 -0.18
N GLY A 55 0.45 10.08 -0.18
CA GLY A 55 0.09 11.15 0.73
C GLY A 55 0.78 10.99 2.09
N SER A 56 1.03 12.12 2.75
CA SER A 56 1.56 12.14 4.12
C SER A 56 0.99 13.33 4.86
N ARG A 57 0.63 13.13 6.14
CA ARG A 57 0.19 14.23 7.00
C ARG A 57 1.41 14.97 7.55
N GLY A 58 1.62 16.20 7.05
CA GLY A 58 2.74 17.05 7.47
C GLY A 58 4.08 16.76 6.78
N GLY A 59 4.11 15.95 5.71
CA GLY A 59 5.34 15.56 5.02
C GLY A 59 5.93 14.25 5.54
N LEU A 60 7.12 13.89 5.05
CA LEU A 60 7.83 12.68 5.44
C LEU A 60 8.99 13.00 6.40
N VAL A 61 9.24 12.08 7.32
CA VAL A 61 10.37 12.10 8.25
C VAL A 61 11.20 10.83 8.10
N ALA A 62 12.51 11.00 8.24
CA ALA A 62 13.49 9.93 8.36
C ALA A 62 13.76 9.67 9.84
N VAL A 63 13.40 8.48 10.31
CA VAL A 63 13.66 7.99 11.66
C VAL A 63 14.92 7.12 11.60
N HIS A 64 16.00 7.62 12.18
CA HIS A 64 17.26 6.88 12.25
C HIS A 64 17.23 5.91 13.43
N LEU A 65 17.56 4.64 13.18
CA LEU A 65 17.48 3.54 14.12
C LEU A 65 18.86 2.95 14.41
N ARG A 66 19.13 2.68 15.68
CA ARG A 66 20.32 1.96 16.14
C ARG A 66 19.91 0.58 16.66
N LEU A 67 19.96 -0.40 15.77
CA LEU A 67 19.78 -1.81 16.10
C LEU A 67 21.10 -2.38 16.63
N ALA A 68 21.02 -3.44 17.45
CA ALA A 68 22.18 -4.22 17.85
C ALA A 68 22.77 -4.93 16.62
N ASP A 69 24.09 -5.08 16.56
CA ASP A 69 24.76 -5.69 15.40
C ASP A 69 24.33 -7.14 15.14
N THR A 70 23.94 -7.85 16.21
CA THR A 70 23.45 -9.23 16.20
C THR A 70 21.96 -9.37 15.94
N GLU A 71 21.22 -8.27 15.85
CA GLU A 71 19.77 -8.29 15.63
C GLU A 71 19.44 -9.08 14.34
N PRO A 72 18.58 -10.11 14.40
CA PRO A 72 18.13 -10.81 13.21
C PRO A 72 17.21 -9.93 12.38
N VAL A 73 17.50 -9.82 11.09
CA VAL A 73 16.72 -9.04 10.12
C VAL A 73 16.55 -9.84 8.84
N LEU A 74 15.45 -9.58 8.11
CA LEU A 74 15.26 -10.09 6.76
C LEU A 74 15.80 -9.08 5.76
N VAL A 75 16.53 -9.55 4.75
CA VAL A 75 17.20 -8.70 3.76
C VAL A 75 16.92 -9.23 2.37
N GLY A 76 16.57 -8.34 1.44
CA GLY A 76 16.33 -8.70 0.05
C GLY A 76 15.84 -7.51 -0.74
N ARG A 77 15.47 -7.73 -2.01
CA ARG A 77 14.72 -6.74 -2.77
C ARG A 77 13.29 -6.65 -2.24
N TYR A 78 12.66 -5.50 -2.40
CA TYR A 78 11.26 -5.29 -2.00
C TYR A 78 10.27 -6.28 -2.66
N THR A 79 10.64 -6.82 -3.84
CA THR A 79 9.88 -7.84 -4.55
C THR A 79 10.00 -9.24 -3.94
N ASP A 80 11.09 -9.50 -3.21
CA ASP A 80 11.41 -10.83 -2.68
C ASP A 80 10.49 -11.19 -1.51
N ARG A 81 9.96 -10.18 -0.81
CA ARG A 81 8.94 -10.37 0.23
C ARG A 81 7.72 -11.14 -0.28
N ALA A 82 7.19 -10.76 -1.44
CA ALA A 82 6.02 -11.42 -2.04
C ALA A 82 6.31 -12.86 -2.50
N ARG A 83 7.59 -13.19 -2.67
CA ARG A 83 8.07 -14.51 -3.11
C ARG A 83 8.60 -15.36 -1.96
N ASN A 84 8.52 -14.85 -0.73
CA ASN A 84 9.16 -15.43 0.44
C ASN A 84 10.66 -15.76 0.21
N ALA A 85 11.39 -14.84 -0.44
CA ALA A 85 12.79 -15.01 -0.83
C ALA A 85 13.76 -14.05 -0.11
N GLN A 86 13.33 -13.37 0.96
CA GLN A 86 14.24 -12.59 1.80
C GLN A 86 15.09 -13.50 2.69
N GLU A 87 16.35 -13.12 2.88
CA GLU A 87 17.33 -13.89 3.64
C GLU A 87 17.45 -13.35 5.07
N THR A 88 17.56 -14.24 6.06
CA THR A 88 17.80 -13.84 7.46
C THR A 88 19.28 -13.58 7.68
N LEU A 89 19.64 -12.35 8.04
CA LEU A 89 21.00 -11.93 8.36
C LEU A 89 21.05 -11.19 9.69
N ARG A 90 22.26 -11.01 10.22
CA ARG A 90 22.49 -10.06 11.33
C ARG A 90 22.45 -8.63 10.81
N ALA A 91 21.97 -7.67 11.61
CA ALA A 91 21.86 -6.28 11.20
C ALA A 91 23.19 -5.68 10.70
N ALA A 92 24.32 -5.96 11.36
CA ALA A 92 25.62 -5.50 10.87
C ALA A 92 26.01 -6.11 9.52
N GLU A 93 25.62 -7.36 9.28
CA GLU A 93 25.86 -8.05 8.01
C GLU A 93 24.98 -7.52 6.88
N ALA A 94 23.71 -7.22 7.18
CA ALA A 94 22.81 -6.55 6.25
C ALA A 94 23.39 -5.22 5.74
N VAL A 95 23.97 -4.41 6.65
CA VAL A 95 24.64 -3.15 6.29
C VAL A 95 25.82 -3.41 5.37
N ARG A 96 26.72 -4.34 5.72
CA ARG A 96 27.89 -4.67 4.90
C ARG A 96 27.50 -5.16 3.52
N ARG A 97 26.55 -6.09 3.44
CA ARG A 97 26.08 -6.68 2.18
C ARG A 97 25.47 -5.64 1.27
N ILE A 98 24.55 -4.83 1.77
CA ILE A 98 23.89 -3.79 0.96
C ILE A 98 24.90 -2.71 0.52
N ALA A 99 25.81 -2.30 1.41
CA ALA A 99 26.83 -1.30 1.07
C ALA A 99 27.82 -1.77 -0.01
N ALA A 100 28.05 -3.08 -0.11
CA ALA A 100 28.94 -3.69 -1.11
C ALA A 100 28.25 -3.95 -2.47
N LEU A 101 26.94 -3.75 -2.58
CA LEU A 101 26.24 -3.98 -3.84
C LEU A 101 26.64 -2.94 -4.90
N PRO A 102 26.90 -3.36 -6.16
CA PRO A 102 27.06 -2.43 -7.27
C PRO A 102 25.84 -1.52 -7.45
N ASP A 103 24.64 -2.06 -7.18
CA ASP A 103 23.38 -1.33 -7.19
C ASP A 103 22.49 -1.73 -6.00
N PRO A 104 22.48 -0.96 -4.90
CA PRO A 104 21.65 -1.23 -3.72
C PRO A 104 20.21 -0.73 -3.89
N ARG A 105 19.84 -0.20 -5.06
CA ARG A 105 18.51 0.34 -5.26
C ARG A 105 17.44 -0.77 -5.22
N GLY A 106 16.35 -0.55 -4.50
CA GLY A 106 15.26 -1.51 -4.32
C GLY A 106 15.53 -2.58 -3.26
N TRP A 107 16.66 -2.53 -2.57
CA TRP A 107 16.89 -3.38 -1.39
C TRP A 107 16.19 -2.80 -0.16
N GLU A 108 15.72 -3.68 0.71
CA GLU A 108 15.11 -3.34 1.99
C GLU A 108 15.66 -4.24 3.09
N VAL A 109 15.57 -3.75 4.33
CA VAL A 109 15.82 -4.53 5.55
C VAL A 109 14.54 -4.50 6.36
N PHE A 110 14.06 -5.68 6.75
CA PHE A 110 12.87 -5.82 7.57
C PHE A 110 13.25 -6.36 8.95
N VAL A 111 12.87 -5.62 9.99
CA VAL A 111 13.07 -6.02 11.39
C VAL A 111 11.78 -6.68 11.86
N PRO A 112 11.74 -7.99 12.15
CA PRO A 112 10.50 -8.73 12.45
C PRO A 112 9.99 -8.52 13.89
N ARG A 113 10.05 -7.27 14.36
CA ARG A 113 9.53 -6.84 15.67
C ARG A 113 9.30 -5.32 15.68
N ALA A 114 8.71 -4.84 16.77
CA ALA A 114 8.66 -3.41 17.04
C ALA A 114 10.07 -2.87 17.36
N VAL A 115 10.30 -1.61 17.04
CA VAL A 115 11.52 -0.87 17.41
C VAL A 115 11.20 0.02 18.60
N THR A 116 11.96 -0.10 19.67
CA THR A 116 11.73 0.63 20.92
C THR A 116 12.14 2.09 20.81
N ALA A 117 11.64 2.94 21.72
CA ALA A 117 12.05 4.35 21.78
C ALA A 117 13.57 4.51 21.99
N ARG A 118 14.22 3.59 22.70
CA ARG A 118 15.68 3.63 22.96
C ARG A 118 16.52 3.36 21.72
N GLU A 119 15.95 2.65 20.74
CA GLU A 119 16.60 2.35 19.46
C GLU A 119 16.42 3.50 18.45
N VAL A 120 15.51 4.44 18.73
CA VAL A 120 15.35 5.65 17.92
C VAL A 120 16.49 6.62 18.24
N HIS A 121 17.43 6.75 17.31
CA HIS A 121 18.58 7.65 17.46
C HIS A 121 18.18 9.11 17.21
N ARG A 122 17.39 9.37 16.16
CA ARG A 122 16.90 10.72 15.82
C ARG A 122 15.76 10.68 14.82
N VAL A 123 14.94 11.72 14.81
CA VAL A 123 13.89 11.94 13.79
C VAL A 123 14.19 13.25 13.07
N ARG A 124 14.33 13.21 11.74
CA ARG A 124 14.61 14.38 10.89
C ARG A 124 13.57 14.51 9.79
N GLY A 125 13.32 15.73 9.32
CA GLY A 125 12.55 15.94 8.08
C GLY A 125 13.27 15.29 6.90
N ALA A 126 12.53 14.62 6.03
CA ALA A 126 13.05 14.09 4.77
C ALA A 126 12.75 15.10 3.64
N PRO A 127 13.76 15.72 2.99
CA PRO A 127 13.58 16.58 1.85
C PRO A 127 12.89 15.80 0.72
N ARG A 128 11.84 16.40 0.13
CA ARG A 128 10.96 15.76 -0.88
C ARG A 128 11.67 15.32 -2.17
N VAL A 129 12.93 15.71 -2.38
CA VAL A 129 13.65 15.58 -3.66
C VAL A 129 14.49 14.29 -3.75
N ALA A 130 14.65 13.53 -2.67
CA ALA A 130 15.43 12.29 -2.68
C ALA A 130 14.62 11.04 -3.09
N GLY A 131 15.22 10.15 -3.87
CA GLY A 131 14.65 8.85 -4.30
C GLY A 131 14.29 8.76 -5.78
N TRP A 132 13.99 7.54 -6.26
CA TRP A 132 13.63 7.27 -7.67
C TRP A 132 12.16 7.61 -7.94
N ARG A 133 11.80 7.89 -9.20
CA ARG A 133 10.39 7.91 -9.62
C ARG A 133 9.96 6.48 -9.94
N HIS A 134 8.92 5.96 -9.29
CA HIS A 134 8.30 4.65 -9.55
C HIS A 134 9.14 3.42 -9.17
N LEU A 135 10.32 3.25 -9.77
CA LEU A 135 11.30 2.18 -9.47
C LEU A 135 12.70 2.61 -9.92
N PRO A 136 13.78 1.93 -9.48
CA PRO A 136 15.11 2.12 -10.06
C PRO A 136 15.04 1.96 -11.59
N ASP A 137 15.71 2.85 -12.33
CA ASP A 137 15.74 2.86 -13.81
C ASP A 137 14.37 3.07 -14.50
N ALA A 138 13.45 3.79 -13.86
CA ALA A 138 12.17 4.15 -14.51
C ALA A 138 12.33 5.07 -15.74
N HIS A 139 13.46 5.78 -15.89
CA HIS A 139 13.72 6.59 -17.07
C HIS A 139 13.90 5.69 -18.31
N GLY A 140 13.16 5.98 -19.38
CA GLY A 140 13.16 5.19 -20.61
C GLY A 140 12.28 3.93 -20.58
N ARG A 141 11.70 3.55 -19.43
CA ARG A 141 10.77 2.43 -19.33
C ARG A 141 9.33 2.89 -19.51
N ARG A 142 8.57 2.12 -20.29
CA ARG A 142 7.14 2.37 -20.53
C ARG A 142 6.38 2.31 -19.19
N PRO A 143 5.62 3.37 -18.81
CA PRO A 143 4.90 3.36 -17.54
C PRO A 143 3.84 2.27 -17.50
N CYS A 144 3.75 1.54 -16.40
CA CYS A 144 2.63 0.64 -16.15
C CYS A 144 1.35 1.44 -15.88
N THR A 145 0.27 1.09 -16.58
CA THR A 145 -1.03 1.78 -16.52
C THR A 145 -2.05 1.09 -15.62
N CYS A 146 -1.66 0.00 -14.93
CA CYS A 146 -2.51 -0.71 -13.98
C CYS A 146 -2.97 0.20 -12.83
N ALA A 147 -4.07 -0.15 -12.17
CA ALA A 147 -4.68 0.64 -11.11
C ALA A 147 -3.75 0.89 -9.91
N GLY A 148 -2.81 -0.02 -9.67
CA GLY A 148 -1.80 0.05 -8.60
C GLY A 148 -0.58 0.91 -8.94
N CYS A 149 -0.06 0.86 -10.17
CA CYS A 149 1.17 1.58 -10.54
C CYS A 149 0.92 3.00 -11.06
N ARG A 150 -0.26 3.25 -11.64
CA ARG A 150 -0.55 4.51 -12.35
C ARG A 150 -0.51 5.73 -11.43
N GLU A 151 0.03 6.83 -11.94
CA GLU A 151 -0.16 8.15 -11.33
C GLU A 151 -1.60 8.61 -11.56
N ARG A 152 -2.32 8.88 -10.46
CA ARG A 152 -3.72 9.31 -10.50
C ARG A 152 -3.78 10.83 -10.58
N GLY A 153 -4.62 11.36 -11.46
CA GLY A 153 -4.78 12.82 -11.62
C GLY A 153 -3.60 13.53 -12.28
N GLY A 154 -2.54 12.81 -12.66
CA GLY A 154 -1.39 13.37 -13.38
C GLY A 154 -1.80 13.91 -14.76
N TYR A 155 -1.12 14.96 -15.19
CA TYR A 155 -1.27 15.51 -16.54
C TYR A 155 -1.04 14.40 -17.59
N GLY A 156 -1.96 14.26 -18.55
CA GLY A 156 -1.88 13.23 -19.59
C GLY A 156 -2.20 11.79 -19.14
N ALA A 157 -2.48 11.53 -17.86
CA ALA A 157 -2.73 10.17 -17.35
C ALA A 157 -3.96 9.50 -17.99
N ARG A 158 -5.00 10.28 -18.36
CA ARG A 158 -6.15 9.74 -19.12
C ARG A 158 -5.73 9.24 -20.50
N ARG A 159 -5.02 10.09 -21.25
CA ARG A 159 -4.53 9.79 -22.60
C ARG A 159 -3.57 8.60 -22.62
N LEU A 160 -2.76 8.46 -21.57
CA LEU A 160 -1.85 7.33 -21.40
C LEU A 160 -2.61 6.00 -21.24
N ARG A 161 -3.68 5.97 -20.45
CA ARG A 161 -4.51 4.76 -20.27
C ARG A 161 -5.29 4.38 -21.54
N GLU A 162 -5.80 5.37 -22.26
CA GLU A 162 -6.49 5.16 -23.53
C GLU A 162 -5.54 4.56 -24.58
N ARG A 163 -4.30 5.06 -24.65
CA ARG A 163 -3.29 4.56 -25.60
C ARG A 163 -2.68 3.23 -25.20
N LEU A 164 -2.56 2.97 -23.89
CA LEU A 164 -1.85 1.82 -23.35
C LEU A 164 -2.71 1.14 -22.26
N PRO A 165 -3.84 0.50 -22.63
CA PRO A 165 -4.64 -0.25 -21.67
C PRO A 165 -3.80 -1.39 -21.06
N HIS A 166 -3.91 -1.58 -19.75
CA HIS A 166 -3.23 -2.67 -19.07
C HIS A 166 -4.05 -3.97 -19.26
N PRO A 167 -3.44 -5.13 -19.57
CA PRO A 167 -4.19 -6.37 -19.81
C PRO A 167 -5.08 -6.82 -18.64
N LEU A 168 -4.66 -6.54 -17.40
CA LEU A 168 -5.44 -6.89 -16.20
C LEU A 168 -6.52 -5.85 -15.84
N ASP A 169 -6.34 -4.57 -16.22
CA ASP A 169 -7.09 -3.45 -15.64
C ASP A 169 -7.62 -2.45 -16.69
N GLY A 170 -7.66 -2.82 -17.97
CA GLY A 170 -7.89 -1.87 -19.06
C GLY A 170 -8.82 -2.38 -20.16
N PRO A 171 -9.65 -1.50 -20.75
CA PRO A 171 -10.42 -0.42 -20.10
C PRO A 171 -11.57 -1.01 -19.24
N PRO A 172 -11.92 -0.39 -18.10
CA PRO A 172 -13.01 -0.92 -17.26
C PRO A 172 -14.32 -0.94 -18.05
N PRO A 173 -15.14 -2.01 -17.94
CA PRO A 173 -16.43 -2.08 -18.63
C PRO A 173 -17.31 -0.86 -18.30
N PRO A 174 -18.10 -0.34 -19.25
CA PRO A 174 -19.04 0.75 -19.00
C PRO A 174 -19.96 0.45 -17.82
N VAL A 175 -20.37 1.48 -17.06
CA VAL A 175 -21.24 1.30 -15.88
C VAL A 175 -22.51 0.52 -16.22
N ARG A 176 -23.12 0.78 -17.38
CA ARG A 176 -24.30 0.02 -17.84
C ARG A 176 -24.04 -1.48 -17.95
N VAL A 177 -22.89 -1.88 -18.48
CA VAL A 177 -22.51 -3.30 -18.66
C VAL A 177 -22.29 -3.96 -17.30
N LEU A 178 -21.67 -3.25 -16.36
CA LEU A 178 -21.49 -3.77 -15.00
C LEU A 178 -22.83 -3.93 -14.27
N LEU A 179 -23.76 -2.98 -14.42
CA LEU A 179 -25.10 -3.08 -13.85
C LEU A 179 -25.93 -4.19 -14.51
N GLU A 180 -25.82 -4.37 -15.81
CA GLU A 180 -26.43 -5.49 -16.55
C GLU A 180 -25.91 -6.83 -16.03
N ARG A 181 -24.60 -6.96 -15.76
CA ARG A 181 -24.01 -8.16 -15.14
C ARG A 181 -24.53 -8.41 -13.73
N VAL A 182 -24.63 -7.36 -12.91
CA VAL A 182 -25.19 -7.46 -11.55
C VAL A 182 -26.65 -7.90 -11.61
N ALA A 183 -27.45 -7.33 -12.51
CA ALA A 183 -28.85 -7.72 -12.68
C ALA A 183 -28.99 -9.16 -13.21
N ALA A 184 -28.13 -9.56 -14.16
CA ALA A 184 -28.13 -10.90 -14.74
C ALA A 184 -27.66 -11.98 -13.75
N ALA A 185 -26.92 -11.61 -12.70
CA ALA A 185 -26.50 -12.55 -11.66
C ALA A 185 -27.69 -13.13 -10.87
N GLY A 186 -28.83 -12.43 -10.84
CA GLY A 186 -30.05 -12.86 -10.15
C GLY A 186 -30.14 -12.33 -8.71
N ASP A 187 -31.05 -12.91 -7.92
CA ASP A 187 -31.29 -12.58 -6.51
C ASP A 187 -31.15 -13.86 -5.66
N PRO A 188 -30.17 -13.97 -4.74
CA PRO A 188 -29.24 -12.91 -4.28
C PRO A 188 -28.11 -12.57 -5.26
N GLY A 189 -27.89 -13.41 -6.28
CA GLY A 189 -26.87 -13.22 -7.31
C GLY A 189 -25.70 -14.20 -7.17
N ASP A 190 -25.07 -14.59 -8.29
CA ASP A 190 -23.82 -15.38 -8.27
C ASP A 190 -22.67 -14.56 -7.64
N PRO A 191 -22.08 -15.01 -6.51
CA PRO A 191 -20.99 -14.31 -5.84
C PRO A 191 -19.80 -14.01 -6.77
N ALA A 192 -19.41 -14.94 -7.65
CA ALA A 192 -18.25 -14.74 -8.51
C ALA A 192 -18.46 -13.58 -9.49
N VAL A 193 -19.65 -13.51 -10.08
CA VAL A 193 -20.04 -12.44 -11.03
C VAL A 193 -20.13 -11.09 -10.31
N LEU A 194 -20.74 -11.07 -9.12
CA LEU A 194 -20.89 -9.85 -8.33
C LEU A 194 -19.54 -9.30 -7.88
N ARG A 195 -18.64 -10.16 -7.40
CA ARG A 195 -17.28 -9.79 -6.98
C ARG A 195 -16.45 -9.24 -8.14
N GLU A 196 -16.53 -9.85 -9.32
CA GLU A 196 -15.89 -9.32 -10.53
C GLU A 196 -16.43 -7.92 -10.88
N ALA A 197 -17.75 -7.72 -10.82
CA ALA A 197 -18.35 -6.41 -11.10
C ALA A 197 -17.92 -5.35 -10.07
N LEU A 198 -17.89 -5.70 -8.79
CA LEU A 198 -17.46 -4.83 -7.68
C LEU A 198 -15.99 -4.44 -7.80
N HIS A 199 -15.12 -5.36 -8.22
CA HIS A 199 -13.72 -5.06 -8.54
C HIS A 199 -13.61 -3.92 -9.58
N TRP A 200 -14.39 -4.00 -10.67
CA TRP A 200 -14.41 -2.94 -11.70
C TRP A 200 -15.00 -1.62 -11.20
N PHE A 201 -15.99 -1.68 -10.31
CA PHE A 201 -16.54 -0.49 -9.65
C PHE A 201 -15.52 0.19 -8.71
N GLY A 202 -14.69 -0.58 -8.02
CA GLY A 202 -13.61 -0.07 -7.16
C GLY A 202 -12.52 0.72 -7.89
N MET A 203 -12.40 0.56 -9.20
CA MET A 203 -11.48 1.35 -10.00
C MET A 203 -11.95 2.78 -10.29
N ARG A 204 -13.19 3.13 -9.90
CA ARG A 204 -13.86 4.41 -10.21
C ARG A 204 -13.85 5.35 -9.00
N ARG A 205 -13.99 6.65 -9.26
CA ARG A 205 -14.12 7.68 -8.21
C ARG A 205 -15.58 7.91 -7.79
N ARG A 206 -16.54 7.52 -8.64
CA ARG A 206 -17.97 7.64 -8.40
C ARG A 206 -18.66 6.46 -9.06
N GLY A 207 -19.79 6.06 -8.52
CA GLY A 207 -20.62 5.02 -9.11
C GLY A 207 -22.04 4.97 -8.55
N PRO A 208 -22.84 4.02 -9.05
CA PRO A 208 -24.28 3.89 -8.83
C PRO A 208 -24.58 3.28 -7.44
N LEU A 209 -24.44 4.09 -6.39
CA LEU A 209 -24.55 3.62 -5.00
C LEU A 209 -25.89 2.93 -4.71
N ASP A 210 -27.00 3.50 -5.18
CA ASP A 210 -28.34 2.98 -4.86
C ASP A 210 -28.59 1.61 -5.50
N GLN A 211 -28.04 1.37 -6.68
CA GLN A 211 -28.11 0.09 -7.38
C GLN A 211 -27.24 -1.00 -6.74
N LEU A 212 -26.13 -0.63 -6.10
CA LEU A 212 -25.24 -1.58 -5.41
C LEU A 212 -25.60 -1.77 -3.93
N ARG A 213 -26.37 -0.85 -3.33
CA ARG A 213 -26.77 -0.89 -1.92
C ARG A 213 -27.41 -2.23 -1.50
N PRO A 214 -28.24 -2.91 -2.32
CA PRO A 214 -28.81 -4.21 -1.94
C PRO A 214 -27.74 -5.27 -1.62
N LEU A 215 -26.56 -5.20 -2.25
CA LEU A 215 -25.47 -6.16 -2.04
C LEU A 215 -24.89 -6.12 -0.61
N ALA A 216 -25.14 -5.05 0.15
CA ALA A 216 -24.76 -4.99 1.57
C ALA A 216 -25.50 -6.00 2.45
N ARG A 217 -26.55 -6.66 1.94
CA ARG A 217 -27.26 -7.75 2.61
C ARG A 217 -27.09 -9.11 1.93
N HIS A 218 -26.16 -9.21 0.97
CA HIS A 218 -25.90 -10.44 0.25
C HIS A 218 -25.47 -11.55 1.23
N PRO A 219 -25.92 -12.81 1.08
CA PRO A 219 -25.58 -13.89 2.01
C PRO A 219 -24.08 -14.20 2.04
N ASP A 220 -23.40 -14.13 0.90
CA ASP A 220 -21.95 -14.30 0.79
C ASP A 220 -21.20 -13.09 1.40
N PRO A 221 -20.40 -13.28 2.46
CA PRO A 221 -19.63 -12.20 3.09
C PRO A 221 -18.56 -11.60 2.18
N GLY A 222 -18.00 -12.37 1.24
CA GLY A 222 -17.02 -11.88 0.27
C GLY A 222 -17.61 -10.89 -0.73
N VAL A 223 -18.91 -11.00 -1.06
CA VAL A 223 -19.61 -9.96 -1.84
C VAL A 223 -19.74 -8.66 -1.03
N ARG A 224 -20.05 -8.78 0.26
CA ARG A 224 -20.18 -7.61 1.16
C ARG A 224 -18.82 -6.94 1.39
N GLU A 225 -17.77 -7.73 1.55
CA GLU A 225 -16.38 -7.26 1.65
C GLU A 225 -15.93 -6.55 0.37
N ASP A 226 -16.13 -7.16 -0.80
CA ASP A 226 -15.76 -6.54 -2.08
C ASP A 226 -16.57 -5.26 -2.34
N LEU A 227 -17.78 -5.14 -1.81
CA LEU A 227 -18.55 -3.90 -1.83
C LEU A 227 -17.85 -2.81 -1.02
N VAL A 228 -17.35 -3.10 0.18
CA VAL A 228 -16.54 -2.15 0.99
C VAL A 228 -15.33 -1.66 0.19
N TRP A 229 -14.56 -2.59 -0.39
CA TRP A 229 -13.40 -2.26 -1.21
C TRP A 229 -13.75 -1.44 -2.46
N ALA A 230 -14.90 -1.72 -3.09
CA ALA A 230 -15.38 -0.95 -4.23
C ALA A 230 -15.69 0.51 -3.85
N LEU A 231 -16.24 0.73 -2.66
CA LEU A 231 -16.65 2.04 -2.16
C LEU A 231 -15.50 2.86 -1.59
N ALA A 232 -14.37 2.23 -1.26
CA ALA A 232 -13.26 2.81 -0.51
C ALA A 232 -12.76 4.19 -0.98
N ARG A 233 -12.89 4.47 -2.28
CA ARG A 233 -12.39 5.70 -2.91
C ARG A 233 -13.47 6.50 -3.61
N TRP A 234 -14.74 6.15 -3.36
CA TRP A 234 -15.86 6.83 -3.97
C TRP A 234 -16.12 8.16 -3.29
N SER A 235 -16.37 9.19 -4.10
CA SER A 235 -16.88 10.49 -3.65
C SER A 235 -18.39 10.59 -3.85
N THR A 236 -19.10 9.46 -3.98
CA THR A 236 -20.56 9.44 -4.13
C THR A 236 -21.21 9.75 -2.78
N PRO A 237 -22.15 10.70 -2.68
CA PRO A 237 -22.89 10.95 -1.44
C PRO A 237 -23.58 9.69 -0.92
N GLY A 238 -23.61 9.50 0.41
CA GLY A 238 -24.23 8.33 1.05
C GLY A 238 -23.31 7.12 1.26
N VAL A 239 -22.09 7.13 0.70
CA VAL A 239 -21.10 6.04 0.91
C VAL A 239 -20.76 5.87 2.39
N ALA A 240 -20.53 6.96 3.12
CA ALA A 240 -20.21 6.91 4.54
C ALA A 240 -21.29 6.17 5.35
N ALA A 241 -22.57 6.52 5.13
CA ALA A 241 -23.69 5.87 5.82
C ALA A 241 -23.81 4.37 5.49
N LEU A 242 -23.45 3.96 4.27
CA LEU A 242 -23.44 2.54 3.91
C LEU A 242 -22.28 1.79 4.59
N LEU A 243 -21.10 2.41 4.65
CA LEU A 243 -19.95 1.86 5.38
C LEU A 243 -20.21 1.78 6.90
N ASP A 244 -20.94 2.75 7.47
CA ASP A 244 -21.36 2.69 8.87
C ASP A 244 -22.24 1.47 9.16
N GLY A 245 -23.14 1.11 8.24
CA GLY A 245 -23.93 -0.12 8.36
C GLY A 245 -23.09 -1.40 8.23
N LEU A 246 -22.10 -1.42 7.33
CA LEU A 246 -21.21 -2.57 7.13
C LEU A 246 -20.15 -2.72 8.24
N ALA A 247 -19.88 -1.66 9.02
CA ALA A 247 -19.01 -1.73 10.20
C ALA A 247 -19.56 -2.68 11.27
N GLU A 248 -20.87 -2.89 11.30
CA GLU A 248 -21.58 -3.76 12.23
C GLU A 248 -21.92 -5.13 11.60
N ASP A 249 -21.30 -5.48 10.47
CA ASP A 249 -21.56 -6.75 9.77
C ASP A 249 -21.27 -7.96 10.67
N PRO A 250 -22.08 -9.04 10.65
CA PRO A 250 -21.81 -10.23 11.44
C PRO A 250 -20.47 -10.89 11.11
N HIS A 251 -19.98 -10.78 9.87
CA HIS A 251 -18.73 -11.40 9.44
C HIS A 251 -17.51 -10.53 9.76
N PRO A 252 -16.48 -11.07 10.44
CA PRO A 252 -15.30 -10.30 10.86
C PRO A 252 -14.57 -9.63 9.68
N ASP A 253 -14.37 -10.35 8.57
CA ASP A 253 -13.62 -9.84 7.42
C ASP A 253 -14.28 -8.59 6.79
N VAL A 254 -15.62 -8.50 6.83
CA VAL A 254 -16.34 -7.33 6.32
C VAL A 254 -16.11 -6.13 7.24
N ARG A 255 -16.11 -6.33 8.56
CA ARG A 255 -15.81 -5.27 9.54
C ARG A 255 -14.36 -4.79 9.41
N GLU A 256 -13.42 -5.71 9.29
CA GLU A 256 -12.00 -5.41 9.09
C GLU A 256 -11.78 -4.59 7.80
N ALA A 257 -12.44 -4.97 6.70
CA ALA A 257 -12.38 -4.19 5.46
C ALA A 257 -12.88 -2.74 5.64
N VAL A 258 -13.92 -2.51 6.46
CA VAL A 258 -14.42 -1.15 6.74
C VAL A 258 -13.41 -0.35 7.55
N GLU A 259 -12.77 -0.96 8.54
CA GLU A 259 -11.69 -0.33 9.32
C GLU A 259 -10.53 0.09 8.41
N ASP A 260 -10.06 -0.81 7.55
CA ASP A 260 -8.96 -0.56 6.61
C ASP A 260 -9.28 0.60 5.64
N VAL A 261 -10.52 0.65 5.14
CA VAL A 261 -10.96 1.74 4.25
C VAL A 261 -11.02 3.09 4.96
N ARG A 262 -11.36 3.13 6.25
CA ARG A 262 -11.42 4.38 7.02
C ARG A 262 -10.03 4.89 7.43
N ASP A 263 -9.08 3.98 7.61
CA ASP A 263 -7.71 4.30 8.02
C ASP A 263 -6.80 4.75 6.86
N GLY A 264 -7.19 4.50 5.61
CA GLY A 264 -6.45 4.82 4.36
C GLY A 264 -6.68 6.20 3.78
#